data_AF-A0A3M1BW39-F1
#
_entry.id   AF-A0A3M1BW39-F1
#
_cell.length_a   1.000
_cell.length_b   1.000
_cell.length_c   1.000
_cell.angle_alpha   90.00
_cell.angle_beta   90.00
_cell.angle_gamma   90.00
#
_symmetry.space_group_name_H-M   'P 1'
#
loop_
_entity.id
_entity.type
_entity.pdbx_description
1 polymer ?
#
loop_
_entity_poly.entity_id
_entity_poly.type
_entity_poly.pdbx_seq_one_letter_code
_entity_poly.pdbx_strand_id
1 'polypeptide(L)'
;MKDETAPTLTCPANATVTLSPTGTHVFTIADYGLDAADVFDNCTSDADLLASASFSPDIAYCEDAETTVNVVITITDNEGNSTSCTVPTVVDDVDPAASICHDITISLDVAGNASIIPEDVASPVDDDCGLITLLSVSPNTFTCANVGANTVTLTYTDNNGNNQTCDATVTVVDDIAPAIHCLSVYTLQLDGSGNGSITVGDVTDAASTDACGIASEVLSQYDFNCSHIGLNAVQLTVTDVNSNVSTCDVVIEVVDEVSPILTCPTSATVNLSADGTHVLTVADYQAATGLSVVGSDLGATDNCDADPHIAFAPAIMYCEDAETTLSVVVTATDDEGNTSTCTISTFVDDVTPPPSVGMCHDITIEFDYLGNASIMPDDVSNFVDDECGQVTLISVSPNSWSGCVAVGTHPVTVTYDDGNGNLSTCGAIVTIEDNLKPDLECKASANVILDATTGCTTIDVNTSGLILSLYDNCGIERVDFQDMMTGALSQTVEFCCDDLGLNSVTIKAKDNNNNISFCTVVINVIDDTAPVIDCTPAQRTHTADAGVCAYTAGTEFDIQVTQPDNCPPVTITHNYPAAPST
;
A
#
# COMPACT_ATOMS: atom_id res chain seq x y z
N MET A 1 130.27 -6.34 79.49
CA MET A 1 129.77 -7.71 79.77
C MET A 1 128.61 -7.91 78.82
N LYS A 2 128.50 -9.06 78.18
CA LYS A 2 127.36 -9.37 77.29
C LYS A 2 126.24 -9.95 78.16
N ASP A 3 124.99 -9.56 77.95
CA ASP A 3 123.88 -10.23 78.60
C ASP A 3 123.64 -11.61 77.95
N GLU A 4 123.45 -12.62 78.79
CA GLU A 4 123.14 -14.01 78.40
C GLU A 4 121.83 -14.49 79.04
N THR A 5 121.13 -13.62 79.76
CA THR A 5 119.86 -13.91 80.41
C THR A 5 118.74 -13.65 79.40
N ALA A 6 117.80 -14.58 79.27
CA ALA A 6 116.62 -14.35 78.44
C ALA A 6 115.58 -13.50 79.22
N PRO A 7 114.81 -12.65 78.53
CA PRO A 7 113.71 -11.91 79.14
C PRO A 7 112.64 -12.87 79.68
N THR A 8 111.85 -12.45 80.66
CA THR A 8 110.67 -13.20 81.11
C THR A 8 109.40 -12.63 80.49
N LEU A 9 108.48 -13.51 80.08
CA LEU A 9 107.16 -13.18 79.57
C LEU A 9 106.09 -13.90 80.42
N THR A 10 105.14 -13.15 80.96
CA THR A 10 103.92 -13.70 81.57
C THR A 10 102.93 -13.96 80.44
N CYS A 11 102.58 -15.23 80.25
CA CYS A 11 101.72 -15.60 79.13
C CYS A 11 100.29 -15.09 79.33
N PRO A 12 99.74 -14.39 78.34
CA PRO A 12 98.39 -13.86 78.43
C PRO A 12 97.37 -15.01 78.35
N ALA A 13 96.13 -14.70 78.75
CA ALA A 13 95.03 -15.64 78.60
C ALA A 13 94.64 -15.83 77.13
N ASN A 14 93.77 -16.80 76.86
CA ASN A 14 93.18 -16.99 75.53
C ASN A 14 92.55 -15.68 75.03
N ALA A 15 92.70 -15.40 73.74
CA ALA A 15 92.18 -14.21 73.09
C ALA A 15 91.10 -14.57 72.06
N THR A 16 90.28 -13.57 71.72
CA THR A 16 89.37 -13.62 70.58
C THR A 16 89.62 -12.38 69.73
N VAL A 17 89.83 -12.58 68.43
CA VAL A 17 90.02 -11.49 67.46
C VAL A 17 88.99 -11.63 66.36
N THR A 18 88.55 -10.54 65.76
CA THR A 18 87.59 -10.54 64.65
C THR A 18 88.32 -10.15 63.37
N LEU A 19 88.09 -10.86 62.27
CA LEU A 19 88.65 -10.48 60.98
C LEU A 19 88.17 -9.07 60.57
N SER A 20 89.04 -8.30 59.91
CA SER A 20 88.62 -7.05 59.27
C SER A 20 87.75 -7.30 58.05
N PRO A 21 87.03 -6.28 57.51
CA PRO A 21 86.27 -6.37 56.25
C PRO A 21 87.11 -6.65 54.98
N THR A 22 88.37 -7.06 55.13
CA THR A 22 89.20 -7.57 54.03
C THR A 22 89.64 -9.01 54.28
N GLY A 23 88.99 -9.71 55.21
CA GLY A 23 89.24 -11.12 55.51
C GLY A 23 90.55 -11.40 56.26
N THR A 24 91.12 -10.40 56.93
CA THR A 24 92.41 -10.53 57.64
C THR A 24 92.40 -9.87 59.02
N HIS A 25 93.11 -10.43 59.99
CA HIS A 25 93.43 -9.76 61.27
C HIS A 25 94.93 -9.86 61.54
N VAL A 26 95.59 -8.72 61.75
CA VAL A 26 97.02 -8.69 62.11
C VAL A 26 97.14 -8.74 63.62
N PHE A 27 97.84 -9.73 64.16
CA PHE A 27 97.99 -9.88 65.60
C PHE A 27 98.89 -8.79 66.18
N THR A 28 98.45 -8.20 67.28
CA THR A 28 99.16 -7.13 67.98
C THR A 28 99.22 -7.39 69.48
N ILE A 29 100.10 -6.66 70.16
CA ILE A 29 100.25 -6.68 71.62
C ILE A 29 98.93 -6.35 72.32
N ALA A 30 98.10 -5.50 71.70
CA ALA A 30 96.80 -5.09 72.22
C ALA A 30 95.78 -6.24 72.26
N ASP A 31 95.82 -7.16 71.29
CA ASP A 31 94.89 -8.30 71.21
C ASP A 31 95.03 -9.24 72.43
N TYR A 32 96.22 -9.26 73.02
CA TYR A 32 96.56 -10.08 74.17
C TYR A 32 96.64 -9.30 75.48
N GLY A 33 96.38 -7.99 75.44
CA GLY A 33 96.42 -7.12 76.63
C GLY A 33 97.78 -7.03 77.31
N LEU A 34 98.88 -7.32 76.59
CA LEU A 34 100.23 -7.34 77.15
C LEU A 34 100.72 -5.92 77.48
N ASP A 35 101.25 -5.74 78.69
CA ASP A 35 101.83 -4.48 79.13
C ASP A 35 103.20 -4.64 79.83
N ALA A 36 103.73 -3.54 80.38
CA ALA A 36 105.06 -3.53 81.00
C ALA A 36 105.18 -4.40 82.25
N ALA A 37 104.07 -4.83 82.87
CA ALA A 37 104.09 -5.76 84.00
C ALA A 37 104.26 -7.22 83.54
N ASP A 38 104.00 -7.53 82.27
CA ASP A 38 104.05 -8.89 81.73
C ASP A 38 105.45 -9.27 81.20
N VAL A 39 106.32 -8.28 81.01
CA VAL A 39 107.68 -8.48 80.49
C VAL A 39 108.72 -7.97 81.47
N PHE A 40 109.88 -8.61 81.55
CA PHE A 40 110.99 -8.14 82.37
C PHE A 40 112.33 -8.68 81.86
N ASP A 41 113.36 -7.85 81.88
CA ASP A 41 114.74 -8.25 81.62
C ASP A 41 115.73 -7.46 82.51
N ASN A 42 116.92 -8.00 82.74
CA ASN A 42 117.92 -7.33 83.58
C ASN A 42 118.73 -6.25 82.84
N CYS A 43 118.73 -6.18 81.51
CA CYS A 43 119.48 -5.17 80.74
C CYS A 43 118.67 -4.46 79.64
N THR A 44 117.52 -4.98 79.23
CA THR A 44 116.61 -4.37 78.25
C THR A 44 115.39 -3.76 78.94
N SER A 45 114.95 -2.59 78.46
CA SER A 45 113.79 -1.92 79.04
C SER A 45 112.48 -2.59 78.64
N ASP A 46 111.47 -2.58 79.51
CA ASP A 46 110.15 -3.21 79.23
C ASP A 46 109.50 -2.66 77.96
N ALA A 47 109.71 -1.37 77.64
CA ALA A 47 109.21 -0.75 76.42
C ALA A 47 109.88 -1.32 75.16
N ASP A 48 111.18 -1.59 75.22
CA ASP A 48 111.92 -2.21 74.11
C ASP A 48 111.53 -3.69 73.95
N LEU A 49 111.26 -4.40 75.05
CA LEU A 49 110.75 -5.77 75.02
C LEU A 49 109.37 -5.87 74.38
N LEU A 50 108.43 -4.99 74.74
CA LEU A 50 107.13 -4.93 74.08
C LEU A 50 107.28 -4.55 72.60
N ALA A 51 108.15 -3.59 72.26
CA ALA A 51 108.40 -3.22 70.87
C ALA A 51 109.04 -4.37 70.04
N SER A 52 109.73 -5.31 70.70
CA SER A 52 110.31 -6.50 70.07
C SER A 52 109.30 -7.64 69.85
N ALA A 53 108.06 -7.51 70.36
CA ALA A 53 107.06 -8.56 70.30
C ALA A 53 106.76 -8.96 68.85
N SER A 54 106.88 -10.25 68.58
CA SER A 54 106.57 -10.86 67.29
C SER A 54 105.55 -11.98 67.48
N PHE A 55 104.69 -12.14 66.47
CA PHE A 55 103.59 -13.09 66.47
C PHE A 55 103.80 -14.12 65.35
N SER A 56 103.56 -15.40 65.62
CA SER A 56 103.63 -16.47 64.62
C SER A 56 102.43 -17.42 64.79
N PRO A 57 101.47 -17.46 63.85
CA PRO A 57 101.37 -16.57 62.68
C PRO A 57 101.19 -15.09 63.08
N ASP A 58 101.56 -14.18 62.18
CA ASP A 58 101.44 -12.71 62.37
C ASP A 58 100.10 -12.16 61.87
N ILE A 59 99.42 -12.92 61.01
CA ILE A 59 98.13 -12.58 60.42
C ILE A 59 97.23 -13.82 60.45
N ALA A 60 95.96 -13.64 60.83
CA ALA A 60 94.90 -14.61 60.56
C ALA A 60 94.18 -14.25 59.26
N TYR A 61 93.81 -15.26 58.48
CA TYR A 61 93.08 -15.13 57.23
C TYR A 61 91.69 -15.78 57.34
N CYS A 62 90.85 -15.63 56.31
CA CYS A 62 89.53 -16.29 56.25
C CYS A 62 89.55 -17.80 56.49
N GLU A 63 90.65 -18.51 56.15
CA GLU A 63 90.77 -19.95 56.42
C GLU A 63 90.87 -20.29 57.92
N ASP A 64 91.18 -19.30 58.76
CA ASP A 64 91.28 -19.43 60.20
C ASP A 64 89.97 -19.07 60.93
N ALA A 65 88.97 -18.52 60.24
CA ALA A 65 87.70 -18.08 60.83
C ALA A 65 86.94 -19.21 61.55
N GLU A 66 86.36 -18.88 62.70
CA GLU A 66 85.74 -19.78 63.69
C GLU A 66 86.64 -20.91 64.24
N THR A 67 87.93 -20.91 63.89
CA THR A 67 88.89 -21.86 64.41
C THR A 67 89.73 -21.27 65.53
N THR A 68 90.47 -22.13 66.23
CA THR A 68 91.47 -21.69 67.21
C THR A 68 92.85 -21.74 66.58
N VAL A 69 93.44 -20.57 66.35
CA VAL A 69 94.83 -20.41 65.91
C VAL A 69 95.74 -20.34 67.14
N ASN A 70 96.79 -21.16 67.15
CA ASN A 70 97.80 -21.13 68.21
C ASN A 70 98.87 -20.08 67.88
N VAL A 71 98.73 -18.88 68.43
CA VAL A 71 99.65 -17.76 68.16
C VAL A 71 100.83 -17.82 69.14
N VAL A 72 102.04 -17.90 68.60
CA VAL A 72 103.28 -17.85 69.38
C VAL A 72 103.74 -16.40 69.50
N ILE A 73 103.73 -15.88 70.73
CA ILE A 73 104.23 -14.55 71.06
C ILE A 73 105.68 -14.69 71.50
N THR A 74 106.61 -14.00 70.85
CA THR A 74 108.04 -13.99 71.20
C THR A 74 108.51 -12.57 71.46
N ILE A 75 109.12 -12.35 72.64
CA ILE A 75 109.84 -11.13 72.98
C ILE A 75 111.34 -11.40 72.97
N THR A 76 112.14 -10.44 72.52
CA THR A 76 113.59 -10.56 72.36
C THR A 76 114.29 -9.33 72.95
N ASP A 77 115.31 -9.56 73.77
CA ASP A 77 116.11 -8.48 74.34
C ASP A 77 117.04 -7.83 73.28
N ASN A 78 117.74 -6.73 73.62
CA ASN A 78 118.64 -6.04 72.70
C ASN A 78 119.90 -6.85 72.31
N GLU A 79 120.20 -7.91 73.07
CA GLU A 79 121.33 -8.80 72.88
C GLU A 79 120.98 -10.08 72.08
N GLY A 80 119.69 -10.27 71.76
CA GLY A 80 119.14 -11.36 70.96
C GLY A 80 118.67 -12.59 71.75
N ASN A 81 118.59 -12.53 73.08
CA ASN A 81 118.00 -13.60 73.88
C ASN A 81 116.47 -13.45 73.89
N SER A 82 115.74 -14.57 73.79
CA SER A 82 114.28 -14.54 73.58
C SER A 82 113.53 -15.51 74.47
N THR A 83 112.30 -15.14 74.83
CA THR A 83 111.31 -16.01 75.45
C THR A 83 110.02 -15.99 74.64
N SER A 84 109.38 -17.15 74.53
CA SER A 84 108.14 -17.31 73.77
C SER A 84 107.08 -18.06 74.56
N CYS A 85 105.81 -17.78 74.29
CA CYS A 85 104.74 -18.70 74.62
C CYS A 85 103.58 -18.69 73.63
N THR A 86 102.74 -19.73 73.74
CA THR A 86 101.66 -20.00 72.80
C THR A 86 100.32 -19.68 73.44
N VAL A 87 99.52 -18.89 72.73
CA VAL A 87 98.20 -18.45 73.18
C VAL A 87 97.15 -18.97 72.20
N PRO A 88 96.20 -19.81 72.64
CA PRO A 88 95.04 -20.17 71.84
C PRO A 88 94.22 -18.90 71.57
N THR A 89 94.05 -18.58 70.29
CA THR A 89 93.31 -17.39 69.83
C THR A 89 92.15 -17.86 68.95
N VAL A 90 90.93 -17.56 69.37
CA VAL A 90 89.74 -17.81 68.53
C VAL A 90 89.65 -16.67 67.52
N VAL A 91 89.59 -17.02 66.24
CA VAL A 91 89.34 -16.05 65.18
C VAL A 91 87.84 -16.06 64.92
N ASP A 92 87.18 -14.94 65.16
CA ASP A 92 85.76 -14.73 64.91
C ASP A 92 85.57 -14.14 63.51
N ASP A 93 84.53 -14.59 62.83
CA ASP A 93 84.14 -14.05 61.52
C ASP A 93 83.21 -12.84 61.67
N VAL A 94 82.96 -12.12 60.58
CA VAL A 94 81.97 -11.05 60.52
C VAL A 94 80.72 -11.57 59.84
N ASP A 95 79.55 -11.41 60.47
CA ASP A 95 78.26 -11.75 59.84
C ASP A 95 78.11 -11.07 58.46
N PRO A 96 77.54 -11.74 57.45
CA PRO A 96 77.37 -11.16 56.13
C PRO A 96 76.43 -9.94 56.16
N ALA A 97 76.67 -9.00 55.24
CA ALA A 97 75.99 -7.70 55.21
C ALA A 97 74.45 -7.83 55.18
N ALA A 98 73.77 -7.15 56.11
CA ALA A 98 72.35 -7.33 56.42
C ALA A 98 71.33 -6.98 55.31
N SER A 99 71.73 -6.50 54.13
CA SER A 99 70.77 -6.04 53.12
C SER A 99 71.23 -6.35 51.69
N ILE A 100 71.11 -7.64 51.33
CA ILE A 100 71.25 -8.10 49.95
C ILE A 100 69.90 -8.07 49.21
N CYS A 101 68.79 -8.00 49.94
CA CYS A 101 67.45 -8.05 49.37
C CYS A 101 67.11 -6.82 48.52
N HIS A 102 66.39 -7.02 47.43
CA HIS A 102 65.72 -5.96 46.68
C HIS A 102 64.27 -6.30 46.37
N ASP A 103 63.45 -5.27 46.23
CA ASP A 103 62.05 -5.42 45.84
C ASP A 103 61.93 -5.82 44.36
N ILE A 104 60.87 -6.55 44.01
CA ILE A 104 60.54 -6.93 42.64
C ILE A 104 59.06 -6.78 42.34
N THR A 105 58.72 -6.79 41.05
CA THR A 105 57.35 -6.93 40.56
C THR A 105 57.27 -8.15 39.66
N ILE A 106 56.26 -9.00 39.89
CA ILE A 106 56.02 -10.20 39.09
C ILE A 106 54.55 -10.21 38.63
N SER A 107 54.31 -10.73 37.43
CA SER A 107 52.95 -10.95 36.91
C SER A 107 52.50 -12.38 37.14
N LEU A 108 51.22 -12.58 37.42
CA LEU A 108 50.60 -13.91 37.41
C LEU A 108 50.55 -14.49 35.99
N ASP A 109 50.55 -15.81 35.86
CA ASP A 109 50.29 -16.51 34.62
C ASP A 109 48.78 -16.65 34.32
N VAL A 110 48.43 -17.19 33.14
CA VAL A 110 47.03 -17.40 32.72
C VAL A 110 46.22 -18.32 33.62
N ALA A 111 46.87 -19.05 34.53
CA ALA A 111 46.23 -19.89 35.54
C ALA A 111 46.15 -19.20 36.92
N GLY A 112 46.56 -17.94 37.01
CA GLY A 112 46.54 -17.13 38.22
C GLY A 112 47.68 -17.45 39.19
N ASN A 113 48.82 -17.94 38.70
CA ASN A 113 49.96 -18.34 39.54
C ASN A 113 51.25 -17.63 39.16
N ALA A 114 52.11 -17.37 40.15
CA ALA A 114 53.50 -16.96 39.93
C ALA A 114 54.41 -17.61 40.97
N SER A 115 55.70 -17.69 40.66
CA SER A 115 56.71 -18.20 41.59
C SER A 115 58.00 -17.43 41.45
N ILE A 116 58.74 -17.35 42.56
CA ILE A 116 60.07 -16.75 42.61
C ILE A 116 61.08 -17.77 43.11
N ILE A 117 62.34 -17.56 42.75
CA ILE A 117 63.50 -18.25 43.31
C ILE A 117 64.31 -17.26 44.16
N PRO A 118 65.18 -17.73 45.07
CA PRO A 118 65.98 -16.85 45.93
C PRO A 118 66.75 -15.77 45.17
N GLU A 119 67.22 -16.09 43.97
CA GLU A 119 67.98 -15.20 43.09
C GLU A 119 67.16 -14.00 42.61
N ASP A 120 65.82 -14.11 42.54
CA ASP A 120 64.95 -13.04 42.03
C ASP A 120 64.89 -11.83 42.96
N VAL A 121 65.12 -12.03 44.28
CA VAL A 121 65.05 -10.98 45.30
C VAL A 121 66.42 -10.66 45.91
N ALA A 122 67.48 -11.28 45.40
CA ALA A 122 68.85 -11.12 45.90
C ALA A 122 69.68 -10.24 44.96
N SER A 123 70.28 -9.20 45.52
CA SER A 123 71.31 -8.42 44.84
C SER A 123 72.63 -9.20 44.85
N PRO A 124 73.43 -9.13 43.77
CA PRO A 124 74.76 -9.73 43.78
C PRO A 124 75.65 -8.97 44.77
N VAL A 125 76.08 -9.66 45.82
CA VAL A 125 77.12 -9.19 46.74
C VAL A 125 78.15 -10.30 46.96
N ASP A 126 79.38 -9.88 47.23
CA ASP A 126 80.48 -10.73 47.66
C ASP A 126 80.59 -10.56 49.18
N ASP A 127 80.73 -11.65 49.93
CA ASP A 127 81.09 -11.59 51.34
C ASP A 127 82.61 -11.72 51.47
N ASP A 128 83.21 -11.02 52.43
CA ASP A 128 84.66 -10.76 52.46
C ASP A 128 85.50 -12.05 52.62
N CYS A 129 84.87 -13.16 53.04
CA CYS A 129 85.45 -14.49 53.16
C CYS A 129 84.83 -15.58 52.26
N GLY A 130 83.97 -15.22 51.30
CA GLY A 130 83.44 -16.17 50.31
C GLY A 130 82.17 -15.72 49.60
N LEU A 131 81.70 -16.55 48.67
CA LEU A 131 80.41 -16.32 48.01
C LEU A 131 79.26 -16.59 48.99
N ILE A 132 78.30 -15.67 49.06
CA ILE A 132 77.03 -15.91 49.75
C ILE A 132 76.26 -17.02 49.03
N THR A 133 75.75 -17.99 49.79
CA THR A 133 74.85 -19.04 49.30
C THR A 133 73.40 -18.70 49.63
N LEU A 134 72.56 -18.56 48.60
CA LEU A 134 71.12 -18.36 48.77
C LEU A 134 70.45 -19.70 49.14
N LEU A 135 69.79 -19.77 50.29
CA LEU A 135 69.21 -21.01 50.80
C LEU A 135 67.75 -21.17 50.41
N SER A 136 66.93 -20.17 50.72
CA SER A 136 65.49 -20.20 50.45
C SER A 136 64.87 -18.82 50.50
N VAL A 137 63.75 -18.65 49.82
CA VAL A 137 62.86 -17.49 49.94
C VAL A 137 61.47 -17.99 50.32
N SER A 138 60.79 -17.33 51.25
CA SER A 138 59.45 -17.73 51.68
C SER A 138 58.56 -16.53 52.01
N PRO A 139 57.31 -16.49 51.52
CA PRO A 139 56.72 -17.40 50.52
C PRO A 139 57.40 -17.27 49.14
N ASN A 140 57.34 -18.33 48.33
CA ASN A 140 57.94 -18.36 46.97
C ASN A 140 56.93 -18.65 45.85
N THR A 141 55.66 -18.81 46.19
CA THR A 141 54.56 -19.02 45.24
C THR A 141 53.43 -18.07 45.58
N PHE A 142 52.83 -17.50 44.55
CA PHE A 142 51.78 -16.49 44.65
C PHE A 142 50.61 -16.89 43.77
N THR A 143 49.41 -16.53 44.23
CA THR A 143 48.16 -16.72 43.49
C THR A 143 47.40 -15.40 43.42
N CYS A 144 46.20 -15.39 42.82
CA CYS A 144 45.30 -14.23 42.84
C CYS A 144 45.01 -13.66 44.25
N ALA A 145 45.08 -14.48 45.30
CA ALA A 145 44.95 -14.00 46.69
C ALA A 145 46.11 -13.09 47.15
N ASN A 146 47.19 -13.07 46.39
CA ASN A 146 48.41 -12.32 46.67
C ASN A 146 48.59 -11.08 45.80
N VAL A 147 47.62 -10.67 44.96
CA VAL A 147 47.79 -9.44 44.17
C VAL A 147 48.00 -8.23 45.09
N GLY A 148 49.02 -7.43 44.80
CA GLY A 148 49.52 -6.35 45.64
C GLY A 148 50.88 -6.64 46.25
N ALA A 149 51.26 -5.88 47.27
CA ALA A 149 52.54 -6.02 47.94
C ALA A 149 52.55 -7.19 48.94
N ASN A 150 53.51 -8.09 48.80
CA ASN A 150 53.75 -9.21 49.71
C ASN A 150 55.18 -9.14 50.24
N THR A 151 55.36 -9.34 51.53
CA THR A 151 56.70 -9.45 52.12
C THR A 151 57.18 -10.89 52.02
N VAL A 152 58.39 -11.08 51.49
CA VAL A 152 59.10 -12.37 51.49
C VAL A 152 60.38 -12.27 52.28
N THR A 153 60.74 -13.34 52.95
CA THR A 153 62.01 -13.43 53.70
C THR A 153 62.96 -14.32 52.92
N LEU A 154 64.09 -13.75 52.51
CA LEU A 154 65.23 -14.46 51.92
C LEU A 154 66.15 -14.91 53.06
N THR A 155 66.47 -16.21 53.09
CA THR A 155 67.49 -16.79 53.97
C THR A 155 68.72 -17.14 53.14
N TYR A 156 69.88 -16.68 53.58
CA TYR A 156 71.17 -16.93 52.95
C TYR A 156 72.23 -17.21 54.01
N THR A 157 73.32 -17.85 53.61
CA THR A 157 74.44 -18.16 54.48
C THR A 157 75.75 -17.76 53.83
N ASP A 158 76.70 -17.31 54.64
CA ASP A 158 78.09 -17.18 54.20
C ASP A 158 78.73 -18.58 54.02
N ASN A 159 80.00 -18.60 53.59
CA ASN A 159 80.75 -19.83 53.41
C ASN A 159 81.15 -20.49 54.74
N ASN A 160 80.92 -19.81 55.86
CA ASN A 160 81.30 -20.21 57.21
C ASN A 160 80.11 -20.78 58.01
N GLY A 161 78.89 -20.68 57.47
CA GLY A 161 77.67 -21.26 58.02
C GLY A 161 76.82 -20.30 58.84
N ASN A 162 77.15 -19.00 58.88
CA ASN A 162 76.32 -18.00 59.54
C ASN A 162 75.12 -17.71 58.65
N ASN A 163 73.92 -17.88 59.21
CA ASN A 163 72.67 -17.65 58.50
C ASN A 163 72.18 -16.23 58.76
N GLN A 164 71.86 -15.51 57.69
CA GLN A 164 71.21 -14.22 57.74
C GLN A 164 69.88 -14.25 56.99
N THR A 165 69.00 -13.32 57.36
CA THR A 165 67.73 -13.10 56.69
C THR A 165 67.55 -11.64 56.34
N CYS A 166 66.98 -11.36 55.18
CA CYS A 166 66.46 -10.03 54.86
C CYS A 166 65.07 -10.15 54.23
N ASP A 167 64.30 -9.07 54.35
CA ASP A 167 62.97 -8.98 53.76
C ASP A 167 63.03 -8.23 52.42
N ALA A 168 62.27 -8.71 51.44
CA ALA A 168 61.99 -8.04 50.18
C ALA A 168 60.48 -7.88 49.99
N THR A 169 60.07 -6.82 49.30
CA THR A 169 58.68 -6.65 48.86
C THR A 169 58.51 -7.19 47.44
N VAL A 170 57.68 -8.20 47.29
CA VAL A 170 57.24 -8.74 46.00
C VAL A 170 55.88 -8.16 45.69
N THR A 171 55.83 -7.26 44.70
CA THR A 171 54.57 -6.73 44.17
C THR A 171 54.05 -7.68 43.12
N VAL A 172 53.00 -8.42 43.44
CA VAL A 172 52.32 -9.30 42.48
C VAL A 172 51.29 -8.46 41.74
N VAL A 173 51.33 -8.49 40.41
CA VAL A 173 50.32 -7.84 39.56
C VAL A 173 49.58 -8.90 38.76
N ASP A 174 48.29 -8.64 38.55
CA ASP A 174 47.53 -9.33 37.52
C ASP A 174 47.39 -8.36 36.35
N ASP A 175 48.01 -8.70 35.22
CA ASP A 175 48.01 -7.93 33.97
C ASP A 175 47.30 -8.68 32.83
N ILE A 176 46.56 -9.75 33.16
CA ILE A 176 45.87 -10.60 32.20
C ILE A 176 44.42 -10.15 32.11
N ALA A 177 44.02 -9.67 30.93
CA ALA A 177 42.62 -9.29 30.69
C ALA A 177 41.70 -10.52 30.61
N PRO A 178 40.41 -10.39 31.00
CA PRO A 178 39.42 -11.45 30.89
C PRO A 178 39.31 -12.06 29.49
N ALA A 179 39.06 -13.36 29.42
CA ALA A 179 38.63 -14.02 28.19
C ALA A 179 37.11 -13.89 28.01
N ILE A 180 36.69 -13.37 26.85
CA ILE A 180 35.29 -13.11 26.50
C ILE A 180 34.94 -13.78 25.18
N HIS A 181 33.71 -14.26 25.05
CA HIS A 181 33.18 -14.86 23.82
C HIS A 181 31.80 -14.30 23.50
N CYS A 182 31.74 -13.53 22.42
CA CYS A 182 30.55 -12.78 22.05
C CYS A 182 29.99 -13.29 20.73
N LEU A 183 28.66 -13.26 20.62
CA LEU A 183 27.98 -13.54 19.36
C LEU A 183 28.35 -12.48 18.32
N SER A 184 28.37 -12.87 17.05
CA SER A 184 28.49 -11.89 15.97
C SER A 184 27.20 -11.10 15.77
N VAL A 185 26.05 -11.76 15.91
CA VAL A 185 24.71 -11.19 15.75
C VAL A 185 23.75 -11.80 16.77
N TYR A 186 22.85 -10.98 17.32
CA TYR A 186 21.68 -11.40 18.09
C TYR A 186 20.43 -10.72 17.53
N THR A 187 19.38 -11.49 17.25
CA THR A 187 18.10 -10.94 16.78
C THR A 187 17.17 -10.68 17.97
N LEU A 188 16.76 -9.44 18.15
CA LEU A 188 15.83 -8.99 19.20
C LEU A 188 14.48 -8.64 18.58
N GLN A 189 13.42 -9.32 19.02
CA GLN A 189 12.06 -8.98 18.63
C GLN A 189 11.47 -7.98 19.63
N LEU A 190 10.82 -6.93 19.12
CA LEU A 190 10.06 -5.99 19.96
C LEU A 190 8.73 -6.59 20.43
N ASP A 191 8.29 -6.19 21.62
CA ASP A 191 6.97 -6.55 22.15
C ASP A 191 5.84 -5.71 21.52
N GLY A 192 4.59 -6.04 21.83
CA GLY A 192 3.42 -5.29 21.32
C GLY A 192 3.27 -3.86 21.88
N SER A 193 4.22 -3.37 22.67
CA SER A 193 4.36 -1.95 23.04
C SER A 193 5.55 -1.29 22.34
N GLY A 194 6.21 -1.99 21.42
CA GLY A 194 7.34 -1.52 20.64
C GLY A 194 8.64 -1.46 21.44
N ASN A 195 8.80 -2.29 22.48
CA ASN A 195 9.99 -2.30 23.33
C ASN A 195 10.64 -3.69 23.40
N GLY A 196 11.95 -3.72 23.59
CA GLY A 196 12.72 -4.94 23.81
C GLY A 196 13.93 -4.65 24.69
N SER A 197 14.47 -5.69 25.33
CA SER A 197 15.67 -5.54 26.16
C SER A 197 16.57 -6.77 26.03
N ILE A 198 17.88 -6.55 26.10
CA ILE A 198 18.89 -7.61 26.13
C ILE A 198 19.58 -7.67 27.48
N THR A 199 20.18 -8.81 27.76
CA THR A 199 21.09 -9.05 28.89
C THR A 199 22.46 -9.47 28.38
N VAL A 200 23.46 -9.53 29.25
CA VAL A 200 24.79 -10.04 28.88
C VAL A 200 24.71 -11.46 28.32
N GLY A 201 23.85 -12.30 28.89
CA GLY A 201 23.67 -13.69 28.43
C GLY A 201 23.07 -13.81 27.03
N ASP A 202 22.39 -12.78 26.53
CA ASP A 202 21.85 -12.76 25.17
C ASP A 202 22.93 -12.54 24.11
N VAL A 203 24.04 -11.87 24.47
CA VAL A 203 25.08 -11.45 23.52
C VAL A 203 26.36 -12.28 23.60
N THR A 204 26.40 -13.28 24.49
CA THR A 204 27.55 -14.17 24.69
C THR A 204 27.19 -15.63 24.38
N ASP A 205 28.11 -16.39 23.78
CA ASP A 205 27.93 -17.85 23.60
C ASP A 205 28.56 -18.70 24.73
N ALA A 206 29.38 -18.08 25.57
CA ALA A 206 29.93 -18.63 26.79
C ALA A 206 30.12 -17.52 27.84
N ALA A 207 30.09 -17.89 29.13
CA ALA A 207 30.37 -16.94 30.20
C ALA A 207 31.82 -16.44 30.12
N SER A 208 32.03 -15.16 30.42
CA SER A 208 33.37 -14.57 30.54
C SER A 208 34.16 -15.23 31.67
N THR A 209 35.46 -15.40 31.47
CA THR A 209 36.33 -16.06 32.45
C THR A 209 37.60 -15.27 32.70
N ASP A 210 38.03 -15.26 33.96
CA ASP A 210 39.33 -14.77 34.39
C ASP A 210 39.82 -15.61 35.59
N ALA A 211 41.13 -15.76 35.74
CA ALA A 211 41.73 -16.58 36.81
C ALA A 211 41.59 -15.96 38.20
N CYS A 212 41.64 -14.62 38.27
CA CYS A 212 41.53 -13.85 39.51
C CYS A 212 40.13 -13.30 39.76
N GLY A 213 39.27 -13.35 38.74
CA GLY A 213 37.82 -13.22 38.83
C GLY A 213 37.29 -11.96 38.15
N ILE A 214 36.04 -12.01 37.73
CA ILE A 214 35.37 -10.90 37.04
C ILE A 214 34.74 -9.94 38.06
N ALA A 215 34.97 -8.63 37.89
CA ALA A 215 34.34 -7.60 38.71
C ALA A 215 33.02 -7.09 38.12
N SER A 216 32.97 -6.87 36.80
CA SER A 216 31.77 -6.34 36.14
C SER A 216 31.69 -6.70 34.66
N GLU A 217 30.45 -6.85 34.20
CA GLU A 217 30.08 -6.98 32.80
C GLU A 217 29.03 -5.90 32.48
N VAL A 218 29.31 -5.06 31.49
CA VAL A 218 28.47 -3.90 31.16
C VAL A 218 28.27 -3.82 29.65
N LEU A 219 27.01 -3.70 29.23
CA LEU A 219 26.65 -3.41 27.84
C LEU A 219 26.55 -1.90 27.64
N SER A 220 26.91 -1.43 26.45
CA SER A 220 26.73 -0.03 26.07
C SER A 220 25.26 0.38 25.94
N GLN A 221 24.35 -0.60 25.78
CA GLN A 221 22.91 -0.40 25.67
C GLN A 221 22.19 -1.69 26.10
N TYR A 222 21.03 -1.54 26.75
CA TYR A 222 20.19 -2.66 27.21
C TYR A 222 18.80 -2.63 26.58
N ASP A 223 18.22 -1.43 26.42
CA ASP A 223 16.84 -1.26 25.99
C ASP A 223 16.77 -0.77 24.54
N PHE A 224 15.80 -1.31 23.81
CA PHE A 224 15.51 -1.04 22.40
C PHE A 224 14.03 -0.72 22.24
N ASN A 225 13.72 0.01 21.17
CA ASN A 225 12.37 0.35 20.78
C ASN A 225 12.29 0.53 19.27
N CYS A 226 11.13 0.95 18.75
CA CYS A 226 10.90 1.15 17.32
C CYS A 226 11.94 2.05 16.60
N SER A 227 12.59 3.00 17.30
CA SER A 227 13.66 3.81 16.66
C SER A 227 14.95 3.04 16.41
N HIS A 228 15.04 1.80 16.90
CA HIS A 228 16.19 0.93 16.77
C HIS A 228 15.96 -0.22 15.79
N ILE A 229 14.87 -0.26 15.03
CA ILE A 229 14.67 -1.32 14.03
C ILE A 229 15.85 -1.38 13.05
N GLY A 230 16.31 -2.59 12.75
CA GLY A 230 17.51 -2.87 11.98
C GLY A 230 18.75 -3.16 12.83
N LEU A 231 19.93 -2.88 12.29
CA LEU A 231 21.21 -3.28 12.90
C LEU A 231 21.75 -2.20 13.85
N ASN A 232 22.01 -2.59 15.10
CA ASN A 232 22.57 -1.72 16.14
C ASN A 232 23.87 -2.33 16.68
N ALA A 233 24.90 -1.51 16.87
CA ALA A 233 26.15 -1.96 17.47
C ALA A 233 26.08 -1.82 18.99
N VAL A 234 26.27 -2.91 19.72
CA VAL A 234 26.40 -2.94 21.18
C VAL A 234 27.78 -3.47 21.54
N GLN A 235 28.45 -2.79 22.47
CA GLN A 235 29.72 -3.24 23.00
C GLN A 235 29.52 -3.83 24.40
N LEU A 236 30.04 -5.04 24.62
CA LEU A 236 30.20 -5.62 25.95
C LEU A 236 31.60 -5.27 26.48
N THR A 237 31.67 -4.67 27.66
CA THR A 237 32.90 -4.40 28.41
C THR A 237 32.95 -5.28 29.65
N VAL A 238 33.99 -6.09 29.77
CA VAL A 238 34.24 -6.97 30.92
C VAL A 238 35.49 -6.48 31.63
N THR A 239 35.40 -6.29 32.94
CA THR A 239 36.51 -5.83 33.80
C THR A 239 36.71 -6.83 34.92
N ASP A 240 37.94 -7.28 35.13
CA ASP A 240 38.29 -8.15 36.27
C ASP A 240 38.42 -7.35 37.58
N VAL A 241 38.67 -8.06 38.68
CA VAL A 241 38.88 -7.47 40.01
C VAL A 241 40.17 -6.66 40.14
N ASN A 242 41.07 -6.78 39.15
CA ASN A 242 42.37 -6.12 39.07
C ASN A 242 42.41 -4.98 38.05
N SER A 243 41.24 -4.61 37.49
CA SER A 243 41.03 -3.54 36.51
C SER A 243 41.58 -3.80 35.10
N ASN A 244 41.90 -5.03 34.73
CA ASN A 244 42.14 -5.37 33.32
C ASN A 244 40.80 -5.49 32.58
N VAL A 245 40.79 -5.09 31.31
CA VAL A 245 39.57 -4.89 30.53
C VAL A 245 39.64 -5.61 29.19
N SER A 246 38.56 -6.33 28.86
CA SER A 246 38.30 -6.87 27.53
C SER A 246 37.00 -6.30 26.97
N THR A 247 36.94 -6.10 25.65
CA THR A 247 35.74 -5.61 24.96
C THR A 247 35.48 -6.42 23.69
N CYS A 248 34.21 -6.58 23.34
CA CYS A 248 33.77 -7.16 22.09
C CYS A 248 32.54 -6.41 21.58
N ASP A 249 32.38 -6.38 20.26
CA ASP A 249 31.22 -5.77 19.61
C ASP A 249 30.26 -6.87 19.13
N VAL A 250 28.97 -6.65 19.36
CA VAL A 250 27.86 -7.51 18.91
C VAL A 250 26.87 -6.66 18.12
N VAL A 251 26.38 -7.20 17.01
CA VAL A 251 25.31 -6.55 16.24
C VAL A 251 23.97 -7.06 16.74
N ILE A 252 23.12 -6.15 17.21
CA ILE A 252 21.73 -6.44 17.57
C ILE A 252 20.84 -6.11 16.37
N GLU A 253 20.27 -7.15 15.77
CA GLU A 253 19.25 -7.02 14.72
C GLU A 253 17.88 -6.92 15.40
N VAL A 254 17.38 -5.69 15.52
CA VAL A 254 16.06 -5.43 16.09
C VAL A 254 15.03 -5.57 14.98
N VAL A 255 14.01 -6.41 15.21
CA VAL A 255 12.94 -6.67 14.26
C VAL A 255 11.58 -6.38 14.89
N ASP A 256 10.66 -5.89 14.07
CA ASP A 256 9.23 -5.92 14.38
C ASP A 256 8.57 -7.07 13.61
N GLU A 257 7.92 -7.97 14.36
CA GLU A 257 7.11 -9.07 13.80
C GLU A 257 5.68 -9.03 14.34
N VAL A 258 5.31 -7.96 15.06
CA VAL A 258 3.95 -7.77 15.56
C VAL A 258 3.11 -7.29 14.38
N SER A 259 1.97 -7.93 14.14
CA SER A 259 1.08 -7.52 13.06
C SER A 259 0.15 -6.40 13.51
N PRO A 260 -0.22 -5.45 12.63
CA PRO A 260 -1.15 -4.38 12.95
C PRO A 260 -2.49 -4.89 13.49
N ILE A 261 -3.09 -4.13 14.41
CA ILE A 261 -4.45 -4.38 14.89
C ILE A 261 -5.42 -3.65 13.96
N LEU A 262 -6.20 -4.39 13.19
CA LEU A 262 -7.20 -3.86 12.24
C LEU A 262 -8.63 -4.20 12.70
N THR A 263 -9.50 -3.19 12.74
CA THR A 263 -10.95 -3.37 13.02
C THR A 263 -11.78 -2.88 11.84
N CYS A 264 -12.63 -3.75 11.31
CA CYS A 264 -13.42 -3.46 10.11
C CYS A 264 -14.93 -3.45 10.38
N PRO A 265 -15.71 -2.68 9.62
CA PRO A 265 -17.16 -2.77 9.67
C PRO A 265 -17.63 -4.12 9.11
N THR A 266 -18.83 -4.53 9.48
CA THR A 266 -19.41 -5.79 8.96
C THR A 266 -19.88 -5.67 7.52
N SER A 267 -20.31 -4.47 7.13
CA SER A 267 -20.85 -4.19 5.80
C SER A 267 -20.72 -2.72 5.44
N ALA A 268 -20.63 -2.42 4.14
CA ALA A 268 -20.68 -1.06 3.61
C ALA A 268 -21.49 -1.04 2.30
N THR A 269 -21.88 0.16 1.87
CA THR A 269 -22.46 0.42 0.55
C THR A 269 -21.59 1.43 -0.16
N VAL A 270 -21.26 1.15 -1.41
CA VAL A 270 -20.52 2.07 -2.29
C VAL A 270 -21.34 2.29 -3.56
N ASN A 271 -21.23 3.49 -4.13
CA ASN A 271 -22.01 3.88 -5.29
C ASN A 271 -21.09 4.00 -6.50
N LEU A 272 -21.46 3.40 -7.62
CA LEU A 272 -20.69 3.55 -8.87
C LEU A 272 -20.74 5.00 -9.36
N SER A 273 -19.65 5.47 -9.97
CA SER A 273 -19.66 6.73 -10.72
C SER A 273 -20.27 6.54 -12.11
N ALA A 274 -20.58 7.65 -12.78
CA ALA A 274 -21.19 7.68 -14.12
C ALA A 274 -20.35 7.03 -15.23
N ASP A 275 -19.12 6.59 -14.95
CA ASP A 275 -18.30 5.80 -15.87
C ASP A 275 -18.37 4.29 -15.58
N GLY A 276 -19.23 3.88 -14.64
CA GLY A 276 -19.47 2.50 -14.28
C GLY A 276 -18.41 1.89 -13.35
N THR A 277 -17.62 2.71 -12.68
CA THR A 277 -16.56 2.23 -11.77
C THR A 277 -16.64 2.89 -10.39
N HIS A 278 -16.06 2.25 -9.38
CA HIS A 278 -15.78 2.89 -8.08
C HIS A 278 -14.46 2.39 -7.52
N VAL A 279 -13.51 3.29 -7.26
CA VAL A 279 -12.23 2.95 -6.62
C VAL A 279 -12.43 2.97 -5.12
N LEU A 280 -12.20 1.83 -4.47
CA LEU A 280 -12.37 1.71 -3.03
C LEU A 280 -11.33 2.53 -2.29
N THR A 281 -11.81 3.29 -1.32
CA THR A 281 -10.99 4.10 -0.43
C THR A 281 -11.36 3.85 1.02
N VAL A 282 -10.49 4.26 1.91
CA VAL A 282 -10.71 4.23 3.36
C VAL A 282 -12.01 4.98 3.72
N ALA A 283 -12.34 6.06 3.02
CA ALA A 283 -13.54 6.85 3.27
C ALA A 283 -14.84 6.05 3.12
N ASP A 284 -14.87 5.07 2.22
CA ASP A 284 -16.04 4.21 1.97
C ASP A 284 -16.42 3.37 3.20
N TYR A 285 -15.42 3.04 4.02
CA TYR A 285 -15.57 2.17 5.18
C TYR A 285 -15.52 2.92 6.52
N GLN A 286 -15.01 4.16 6.54
CA GLN A 286 -14.97 4.99 7.75
C GLN A 286 -16.35 5.22 8.34
N ALA A 287 -17.34 5.61 7.53
CA ALA A 287 -18.69 5.91 8.03
C ALA A 287 -19.41 4.68 8.60
N ALA A 288 -19.14 3.49 8.06
CA ALA A 288 -19.77 2.25 8.46
C ALA A 288 -19.24 1.69 9.80
N THR A 289 -18.03 2.05 10.19
CA THR A 289 -17.44 1.59 11.47
C THR A 289 -18.05 2.27 12.69
N GLY A 290 -18.68 3.44 12.53
CA GLY A 290 -19.10 4.28 13.65
C GLY A 290 -17.93 4.77 14.53
N LEU A 291 -16.68 4.48 14.15
CA LEU A 291 -15.49 5.04 14.76
C LEU A 291 -15.34 6.48 14.25
N SER A 292 -15.00 7.39 15.16
CA SER A 292 -14.42 8.67 14.78
C SER A 292 -13.00 8.42 14.30
N VAL A 293 -12.83 7.80 13.14
CA VAL A 293 -11.52 7.55 12.54
C VAL A 293 -10.98 8.90 12.08
N VAL A 294 -9.85 9.32 12.65
CA VAL A 294 -9.12 10.52 12.24
C VAL A 294 -7.86 10.02 11.54
N GLY A 295 -7.98 9.54 10.30
CA GLY A 295 -6.82 8.93 9.62
C GLY A 295 -7.14 8.23 8.30
N SER A 296 -6.09 7.81 7.60
CA SER A 296 -6.10 7.05 6.33
C SER A 296 -6.08 5.53 6.52
N ASP A 297 -6.29 5.04 7.74
CA ASP A 297 -5.89 3.71 8.20
C ASP A 297 -7.07 2.82 8.67
N LEU A 298 -8.32 3.29 8.57
CA LEU A 298 -9.48 2.64 9.19
C LEU A 298 -9.34 2.39 10.71
N GLY A 299 -8.50 3.18 11.39
CA GLY A 299 -8.18 2.99 12.80
C GLY A 299 -7.30 1.76 13.06
N ALA A 300 -6.57 1.29 12.05
CA ALA A 300 -5.50 0.32 12.25
C ALA A 300 -4.40 0.93 13.12
N THR A 301 -3.88 0.15 14.08
CA THR A 301 -2.80 0.60 14.94
C THR A 301 -1.73 -0.46 15.02
N ASP A 302 -0.47 -0.05 15.04
CA ASP A 302 0.66 -0.92 15.24
C ASP A 302 1.59 -0.36 16.35
N ASN A 303 2.50 -1.18 16.89
CA ASN A 303 3.44 -0.76 17.92
C ASN A 303 4.58 0.11 17.38
N CYS A 304 5.01 -0.09 16.14
CA CYS A 304 6.09 0.68 15.52
C CYS A 304 5.66 1.44 14.26
N ASP A 305 4.48 1.19 13.74
CA ASP A 305 3.84 2.00 12.70
C ASP A 305 2.60 2.74 13.21
N ALA A 306 2.58 4.05 13.00
CA ALA A 306 1.47 4.92 13.39
C ALA A 306 0.37 5.05 12.31
N ASP A 307 0.64 4.69 11.05
CA ASP A 307 -0.30 4.76 9.93
C ASP A 307 -0.14 3.54 9.00
N PRO A 308 -0.53 2.33 9.46
CA PRO A 308 -0.43 1.11 8.65
C PRO A 308 -1.10 1.26 7.28
N HIS A 309 -0.40 0.84 6.23
CA HIS A 309 -0.89 0.94 4.85
C HIS A 309 -2.11 0.05 4.62
N ILE A 310 -3.21 0.65 4.15
CA ILE A 310 -4.45 -0.04 3.84
C ILE A 310 -4.57 -0.35 2.35
N ALA A 311 -4.84 -1.61 2.03
CA ALA A 311 -5.13 -2.08 0.69
C ALA A 311 -6.46 -2.87 0.63
N PHE A 312 -7.16 -2.74 -0.51
CA PHE A 312 -8.42 -3.41 -0.79
C PHE A 312 -8.28 -4.44 -1.90
N ALA A 313 -8.91 -5.60 -1.74
CA ALA A 313 -9.01 -6.63 -2.77
C ALA A 313 -10.46 -7.16 -2.88
N PRO A 314 -11.17 -6.93 -4.00
CA PRO A 314 -10.77 -6.10 -5.14
C PRO A 314 -10.57 -4.63 -4.73
N ALA A 315 -9.83 -3.85 -5.53
CA ALA A 315 -9.59 -2.42 -5.27
C ALA A 315 -10.57 -1.50 -6.02
N ILE A 316 -11.24 -2.02 -7.04
CA ILE A 316 -12.15 -1.29 -7.91
C ILE A 316 -13.38 -2.18 -8.14
N MET A 317 -14.56 -1.57 -8.06
CA MET A 317 -15.84 -2.17 -8.41
C MET A 317 -16.24 -1.72 -9.81
N TYR A 318 -16.94 -2.58 -10.53
CA TYR A 318 -17.39 -2.33 -11.90
C TYR A 318 -18.89 -2.56 -12.02
N CYS A 319 -19.47 -2.16 -13.15
CA CYS A 319 -20.88 -2.42 -13.46
C CYS A 319 -21.31 -3.89 -13.36
N GLU A 320 -20.42 -4.86 -13.62
CA GLU A 320 -20.75 -6.27 -13.44
C GLU A 320 -21.03 -6.65 -11.97
N ASP A 321 -20.62 -5.80 -11.03
CA ASP A 321 -20.83 -5.95 -9.60
C ASP A 321 -22.09 -5.20 -9.10
N ALA A 322 -22.72 -4.36 -9.93
CA ALA A 322 -23.87 -3.54 -9.55
C ALA A 322 -25.03 -4.39 -9.00
N GLU A 323 -25.70 -3.89 -7.95
CA GLU A 323 -26.78 -4.57 -7.21
C GLU A 323 -26.40 -5.91 -6.56
N THR A 324 -25.10 -6.17 -6.43
CA THR A 324 -24.59 -7.36 -5.75
C THR A 324 -23.78 -7.00 -4.52
N THR A 325 -23.55 -8.01 -3.66
CA THR A 325 -22.69 -7.87 -2.48
C THR A 325 -21.41 -8.65 -2.70
N LEU A 326 -20.27 -7.96 -2.71
CA LEU A 326 -18.95 -8.57 -2.81
C LEU A 326 -18.27 -8.65 -1.44
N SER A 327 -17.42 -9.66 -1.29
CA SER A 327 -16.54 -9.79 -0.14
C SER A 327 -15.23 -9.06 -0.43
N VAL A 328 -15.08 -7.85 0.11
CA VAL A 328 -13.84 -7.07 0.00
C VAL A 328 -12.91 -7.47 1.15
N VAL A 329 -11.70 -7.91 0.81
CA VAL A 329 -10.62 -8.14 1.77
C VAL A 329 -9.89 -6.83 1.99
N VAL A 330 -9.79 -6.40 3.23
CA VAL A 330 -8.95 -5.26 3.61
C VAL A 330 -7.71 -5.79 4.31
N THR A 331 -6.56 -5.30 3.88
CA THR A 331 -5.25 -5.65 4.45
C THR A 331 -4.61 -4.40 5.02
N ALA A 332 -4.21 -4.44 6.29
CA ALA A 332 -3.31 -3.46 6.90
C ALA A 332 -1.90 -4.03 6.88
N THR A 333 -0.91 -3.24 6.49
CA THR A 333 0.52 -3.61 6.43
C THR A 333 1.33 -2.53 7.11
N ASP A 334 2.16 -2.88 8.09
CA ASP A 334 3.10 -1.92 8.70
C ASP A 334 4.33 -1.66 7.78
N ASP A 335 5.22 -0.77 8.21
CA ASP A 335 6.46 -0.43 7.50
C ASP A 335 7.44 -1.62 7.40
N GLU A 336 7.37 -2.57 8.33
CA GLU A 336 8.18 -3.79 8.37
C GLU A 336 7.61 -4.95 7.53
N GLY A 337 6.38 -4.81 7.04
CA GLY A 337 5.69 -5.76 6.17
C GLY A 337 4.82 -6.80 6.90
N ASN A 338 4.58 -6.67 8.20
CA ASN A 338 3.62 -7.50 8.91
C ASN A 338 2.19 -7.10 8.53
N THR A 339 1.33 -8.10 8.37
CA THR A 339 -0.01 -7.87 7.82
C THR A 339 -1.12 -8.40 8.71
N SER A 340 -2.22 -7.68 8.80
CA SER A 340 -3.50 -8.19 9.29
C SER A 340 -4.61 -7.96 8.27
N THR A 341 -5.60 -8.85 8.27
CA THR A 341 -6.67 -8.82 7.27
C THR A 341 -8.05 -8.97 7.90
N CYS A 342 -9.04 -8.35 7.29
CA CYS A 342 -10.45 -8.54 7.59
C CYS A 342 -11.25 -8.64 6.29
N THR A 343 -12.53 -9.03 6.38
CA THR A 343 -13.44 -9.09 5.24
C THR A 343 -14.69 -8.27 5.50
N ILE A 344 -15.12 -7.50 4.50
CA ILE A 344 -16.30 -6.63 4.55
C ILE A 344 -17.28 -7.02 3.44
N SER A 345 -18.55 -7.21 3.79
CA SER A 345 -19.63 -7.38 2.81
C SER A 345 -20.01 -6.02 2.22
N THR A 346 -19.56 -5.73 0.99
CA THR A 346 -19.76 -4.44 0.32
C THR A 346 -20.87 -4.57 -0.72
N PHE A 347 -21.97 -3.83 -0.55
CA PHE A 347 -23.03 -3.71 -1.54
C PHE A 347 -22.67 -2.62 -2.54
N VAL A 348 -22.80 -2.90 -3.84
CA VAL A 348 -22.55 -1.94 -4.92
C VAL A 348 -23.89 -1.41 -5.41
N ASP A 349 -24.12 -0.14 -5.18
CA ASP A 349 -25.36 0.56 -5.56
C ASP A 349 -25.12 1.28 -6.89
N ASP A 350 -25.98 1.02 -7.88
CA ASP A 350 -26.05 1.88 -9.05
C ASP A 350 -27.04 3.01 -8.78
N VAL A 351 -26.56 4.24 -8.80
CA VAL A 351 -27.37 5.45 -8.57
C VAL A 351 -27.43 6.33 -9.81
N THR A 352 -26.91 5.86 -10.94
CA THR A 352 -26.77 6.65 -12.16
C THR A 352 -27.90 6.32 -13.14
N PRO A 353 -28.78 7.28 -13.48
CA PRO A 353 -29.81 7.04 -14.48
C PRO A 353 -29.24 6.93 -15.90
N PRO A 354 -29.95 6.24 -16.83
CA PRO A 354 -29.54 6.14 -18.23
C PRO A 354 -29.34 7.51 -18.89
N PRO A 355 -28.40 7.66 -19.83
CA PRO A 355 -28.06 8.93 -20.44
C PRO A 355 -29.20 9.54 -21.28
N SER A 356 -29.81 10.62 -20.81
CA SER A 356 -31.00 11.26 -21.42
C SER A 356 -30.85 11.87 -22.83
N VAL A 357 -29.64 12.01 -23.37
CA VAL A 357 -29.38 12.75 -24.63
C VAL A 357 -29.20 11.78 -25.80
N GLY A 358 -29.99 11.95 -26.85
CA GLY A 358 -29.91 11.14 -28.08
C GLY A 358 -30.73 9.84 -28.05
N MET A 359 -31.41 9.54 -26.94
CA MET A 359 -32.27 8.35 -26.81
C MET A 359 -33.58 8.47 -27.60
N CYS A 360 -34.06 9.67 -27.91
CA CYS A 360 -35.32 9.88 -28.63
C CYS A 360 -35.08 10.35 -30.06
N HIS A 361 -35.99 9.99 -30.97
CA HIS A 361 -36.09 10.59 -32.29
C HIS A 361 -37.54 10.90 -32.65
N ASP A 362 -37.70 11.89 -33.53
CA ASP A 362 -39.00 12.28 -34.06
C ASP A 362 -39.49 11.25 -35.10
N ILE A 363 -40.81 11.08 -35.22
CA ILE A 363 -41.43 10.23 -36.24
C ILE A 363 -42.64 10.89 -36.89
N THR A 364 -43.05 10.35 -38.03
CA THR A 364 -44.32 10.65 -38.69
C THR A 364 -45.12 9.37 -38.86
N ILE A 365 -46.38 9.39 -38.43
CA ILE A 365 -47.30 8.26 -38.52
C ILE A 365 -48.62 8.71 -39.15
N GLU A 366 -49.36 7.75 -39.71
CA GLU A 366 -50.64 7.99 -40.35
C GLU A 366 -51.80 7.49 -39.48
N PHE A 367 -52.97 8.11 -39.62
CA PHE A 367 -54.19 7.55 -39.04
C PHE A 367 -54.59 6.22 -39.68
N ASP A 368 -55.10 5.30 -38.87
CA ASP A 368 -55.78 4.11 -39.38
C ASP A 368 -57.13 4.45 -40.04
N TYR A 369 -57.77 3.46 -40.65
CA TYR A 369 -59.08 3.62 -41.31
C TYR A 369 -60.22 4.06 -40.38
N LEU A 370 -60.00 4.04 -39.06
CA LEU A 370 -60.94 4.48 -38.03
C LEU A 370 -60.59 5.87 -37.46
N GLY A 371 -59.48 6.48 -37.90
CA GLY A 371 -59.01 7.79 -37.41
C GLY A 371 -58.27 7.71 -36.09
N ASN A 372 -57.58 6.59 -35.81
CA ASN A 372 -56.75 6.41 -34.62
C ASN A 372 -55.28 6.23 -35.00
N ALA A 373 -54.40 6.75 -34.17
CA ALA A 373 -52.96 6.59 -34.28
C ALA A 373 -52.42 6.22 -32.89
N SER A 374 -51.44 5.32 -32.84
CA SER A 374 -50.79 4.93 -31.59
C SER A 374 -49.34 4.61 -31.83
N ILE A 375 -48.51 4.83 -30.81
CA ILE A 375 -47.10 4.49 -30.81
C ILE A 375 -46.78 3.60 -29.60
N MET A 376 -45.77 2.77 -29.76
CA MET A 376 -45.06 2.11 -28.68
C MET A 376 -43.79 2.89 -28.34
N PRO A 377 -43.22 2.73 -27.13
CA PRO A 377 -41.97 3.40 -26.74
C PRO A 377 -40.84 3.20 -27.76
N ASP A 378 -40.73 2.00 -28.32
CA ASP A 378 -39.74 1.62 -29.33
C ASP A 378 -39.85 2.42 -30.63
N ASP A 379 -41.03 2.99 -30.95
CA ASP A 379 -41.23 3.73 -32.21
C ASP A 379 -40.51 5.08 -32.23
N VAL A 380 -40.25 5.66 -31.05
CA VAL A 380 -39.64 7.00 -30.88
C VAL A 380 -38.31 6.94 -30.13
N SER A 381 -37.83 5.73 -29.81
CA SER A 381 -36.60 5.52 -29.04
C SER A 381 -35.50 4.91 -29.91
N ASN A 382 -34.30 5.50 -29.83
CA ASN A 382 -33.06 4.83 -30.17
C ASN A 382 -32.67 3.92 -29.00
N PHE A 383 -32.24 2.70 -29.27
CA PHE A 383 -31.68 1.82 -28.24
C PHE A 383 -30.33 2.37 -27.80
N VAL A 384 -30.17 2.56 -26.49
CA VAL A 384 -28.93 2.98 -25.86
C VAL A 384 -28.74 2.10 -24.64
N ASP A 385 -27.52 1.61 -24.51
CA ASP A 385 -27.08 0.89 -23.32
C ASP A 385 -26.83 1.90 -22.21
N ASP A 386 -27.14 1.50 -20.98
CA ASP A 386 -26.65 2.15 -19.77
C ASP A 386 -25.32 1.49 -19.41
N GLU A 387 -24.39 2.25 -18.83
CA GLU A 387 -23.08 1.72 -18.47
C GLU A 387 -23.19 0.50 -17.54
N CYS A 388 -24.18 0.48 -16.63
CA CYS A 388 -24.32 -0.51 -15.56
C CYS A 388 -25.60 -1.36 -15.57
N GLY A 389 -26.43 -1.23 -16.61
CA GLY A 389 -27.67 -1.98 -16.70
C GLY A 389 -28.18 -2.17 -18.12
N GLN A 390 -29.19 -3.03 -18.27
CA GLN A 390 -29.96 -3.09 -19.50
C GLN A 390 -31.10 -2.09 -19.40
N VAL A 391 -31.00 -1.03 -20.21
CA VAL A 391 -32.07 -0.03 -20.31
C VAL A 391 -33.36 -0.70 -20.76
N THR A 392 -34.39 -0.59 -19.93
CA THR A 392 -35.74 -1.02 -20.25
C THR A 392 -36.63 0.20 -20.53
N LEU A 393 -37.44 0.08 -21.58
CA LEU A 393 -38.43 1.07 -21.95
C LEU A 393 -39.67 0.88 -21.08
N ILE A 394 -39.99 1.86 -20.23
CA ILE A 394 -41.15 1.75 -19.33
C ILE A 394 -42.42 2.19 -20.04
N SER A 395 -42.41 3.40 -20.60
CA SER A 395 -43.61 4.01 -21.14
C SER A 395 -43.32 5.19 -22.05
N VAL A 396 -44.29 5.49 -22.92
CA VAL A 396 -44.37 6.73 -23.68
C VAL A 396 -45.72 7.38 -23.38
N SER A 397 -45.75 8.70 -23.20
CA SER A 397 -46.97 9.44 -22.93
C SER A 397 -46.98 10.83 -23.59
N PRO A 398 -48.07 11.21 -24.27
CA PRO A 398 -49.19 10.36 -24.70
C PRO A 398 -48.74 9.32 -25.75
N ASN A 399 -49.48 8.20 -25.85
CA ASN A 399 -49.15 7.09 -26.77
C ASN A 399 -50.27 6.75 -27.77
N SER A 400 -51.39 7.46 -27.71
CA SER A 400 -52.53 7.23 -28.58
C SER A 400 -53.30 8.53 -28.81
N TRP A 401 -53.79 8.68 -30.02
CA TRP A 401 -54.55 9.82 -30.48
C TRP A 401 -55.75 9.32 -31.29
N SER A 402 -56.90 9.95 -31.08
CA SER A 402 -58.13 9.59 -31.77
C SER A 402 -58.83 10.82 -32.31
N GLY A 403 -59.37 10.67 -33.52
CA GLY A 403 -60.04 11.72 -34.25
C GLY A 403 -59.09 12.75 -34.85
N CYS A 404 -59.54 13.36 -35.93
CA CYS A 404 -58.68 14.18 -36.79
C CYS A 404 -58.38 15.58 -36.23
N VAL A 405 -58.89 15.89 -35.04
CA VAL A 405 -58.36 17.01 -34.23
C VAL A 405 -56.91 16.79 -33.82
N ALA A 406 -56.43 15.54 -33.86
CA ALA A 406 -55.06 15.19 -33.54
C ALA A 406 -54.13 15.16 -34.77
N VAL A 407 -54.54 15.62 -35.95
CA VAL A 407 -53.59 15.91 -37.04
C VAL A 407 -52.61 17.01 -36.59
N GLY A 408 -51.32 16.82 -36.88
CA GLY A 408 -50.26 17.76 -36.53
C GLY A 408 -49.20 17.17 -35.60
N THR A 409 -48.42 18.04 -34.96
CA THR A 409 -47.27 17.65 -34.14
C THR A 409 -47.63 17.53 -32.67
N HIS A 410 -47.25 16.43 -32.02
CA HIS A 410 -47.48 16.16 -30.60
C HIS A 410 -46.16 15.87 -29.89
N PRO A 411 -45.82 16.60 -28.81
CA PRO A 411 -44.69 16.22 -27.98
C PRO A 411 -45.05 14.98 -27.16
N VAL A 412 -44.14 14.01 -27.11
CA VAL A 412 -44.25 12.82 -26.26
C VAL A 412 -43.03 12.70 -25.37
N THR A 413 -43.23 12.14 -24.18
CA THR A 413 -42.15 11.84 -23.24
C THR A 413 -42.00 10.34 -23.12
N VAL A 414 -40.78 9.85 -23.34
CA VAL A 414 -40.39 8.46 -23.09
C VAL A 414 -39.70 8.38 -21.73
N THR A 415 -40.03 7.36 -20.94
CA THR A 415 -39.39 7.08 -19.64
C THR A 415 -38.60 5.77 -19.72
N TYR A 416 -37.34 5.83 -19.28
CA TYR A 416 -36.38 4.74 -19.23
C TYR A 416 -36.08 4.35 -17.79
N ASP A 417 -35.77 3.07 -17.58
CA ASP A 417 -35.21 2.49 -16.35
C ASP A 417 -33.93 1.76 -16.75
N ASP A 418 -32.83 1.95 -16.03
CA ASP A 418 -31.58 1.20 -16.23
C ASP A 418 -31.69 -0.30 -15.87
N GLY A 419 -32.80 -0.72 -15.26
CA GLY A 419 -32.98 -2.06 -14.71
C GLY A 419 -32.65 -2.14 -13.22
N ASN A 420 -32.15 -1.04 -12.65
CA ASN A 420 -31.74 -0.85 -11.26
C ASN A 420 -32.67 0.17 -10.55
N GLY A 421 -33.66 0.71 -11.27
CA GLY A 421 -34.67 1.62 -10.74
C GLY A 421 -34.31 3.10 -10.90
N ASN A 422 -33.19 3.44 -11.54
CA ASN A 422 -32.86 4.83 -11.83
C ASN A 422 -33.56 5.26 -13.13
N LEU A 423 -34.39 6.29 -13.02
CA LEU A 423 -35.26 6.73 -14.11
C LEU A 423 -34.67 7.92 -14.88
N SER A 424 -34.75 7.86 -16.20
CA SER A 424 -34.47 9.01 -17.07
C SER A 424 -35.62 9.22 -18.08
N THR A 425 -35.65 10.41 -18.70
CA THR A 425 -36.67 10.73 -19.70
C THR A 425 -36.06 11.46 -20.89
N CYS A 426 -36.62 11.23 -22.08
CA CYS A 426 -36.35 12.06 -23.25
C CYS A 426 -37.65 12.47 -23.96
N GLY A 427 -37.57 13.53 -24.77
CA GLY A 427 -38.68 14.05 -25.55
C GLY A 427 -38.52 13.75 -27.04
N ALA A 428 -39.62 13.38 -27.69
CA ALA A 428 -39.74 13.23 -29.13
C ALA A 428 -40.97 13.98 -29.65
N ILE A 429 -40.99 14.29 -30.95
CA ILE A 429 -42.14 14.84 -31.65
C ILE A 429 -42.74 13.77 -32.55
N VAL A 430 -44.02 13.48 -32.35
CA VAL A 430 -44.83 12.62 -33.24
C VAL A 430 -45.66 13.51 -34.14
N THR A 431 -45.45 13.42 -35.45
CA THR A 431 -46.28 14.09 -36.46
C THR A 431 -47.33 13.13 -36.98
N ILE A 432 -48.60 13.47 -36.83
CA ILE A 432 -49.72 12.67 -37.33
C ILE A 432 -50.25 13.32 -38.58
N GLU A 433 -50.25 12.56 -39.68
CA GLU A 433 -50.79 12.98 -40.97
C GLU A 433 -52.00 12.11 -41.34
N ASP A 434 -52.89 12.69 -42.13
CA ASP A 434 -53.95 11.95 -42.79
C ASP A 434 -53.70 11.96 -44.29
N ASN A 435 -53.29 10.80 -44.80
CA ASN A 435 -53.04 10.55 -46.22
C ASN A 435 -54.07 9.58 -46.81
N LEU A 436 -55.07 9.15 -46.02
CA LEU A 436 -56.10 8.26 -46.50
C LEU A 436 -57.05 9.05 -47.40
N LYS A 437 -57.31 8.54 -48.60
CA LYS A 437 -58.25 9.17 -49.52
C LYS A 437 -59.68 8.81 -49.13
N PRO A 438 -60.65 9.70 -49.40
CA PRO A 438 -62.06 9.38 -49.22
C PRO A 438 -62.45 8.07 -49.93
N ASP A 439 -63.11 7.16 -49.24
CA ASP A 439 -63.74 6.00 -49.88
C ASP A 439 -65.04 6.47 -50.52
N LEU A 440 -65.04 6.58 -51.86
CA LEU A 440 -66.13 7.12 -52.67
C LEU A 440 -66.67 6.03 -53.60
N GLU A 441 -67.89 5.56 -53.32
CA GLU A 441 -68.61 4.60 -54.15
C GLU A 441 -69.79 5.28 -54.84
N CYS A 442 -69.86 5.18 -56.16
CA CYS A 442 -70.91 5.80 -56.96
C CYS A 442 -71.67 4.77 -57.77
N LYS A 443 -72.91 5.13 -58.10
CA LYS A 443 -73.75 4.32 -58.96
C LYS A 443 -73.13 4.20 -60.35
N ALA A 444 -73.19 3.03 -60.98
CA ALA A 444 -72.70 2.85 -62.34
C ALA A 444 -73.48 3.70 -63.37
N SER A 445 -74.81 3.82 -63.19
CA SER A 445 -75.66 4.62 -64.08
C SER A 445 -76.94 5.14 -63.44
N ALA A 446 -77.42 6.31 -63.86
CA ALA A 446 -78.71 6.87 -63.46
C ALA A 446 -79.50 7.41 -64.67
N ASN A 447 -80.83 7.40 -64.57
CA ASN A 447 -81.69 8.04 -65.55
C ASN A 447 -82.06 9.43 -65.03
N VAL A 448 -82.02 10.42 -65.91
CA VAL A 448 -82.43 11.80 -65.62
C VAL A 448 -83.46 12.20 -66.67
N ILE A 449 -84.63 12.65 -66.21
CA ILE A 449 -85.74 13.04 -67.08
C ILE A 449 -85.76 14.56 -67.21
N LEU A 450 -85.81 15.06 -68.44
CA LEU A 450 -85.83 16.50 -68.72
C LEU A 450 -87.15 17.13 -68.24
N ASP A 451 -87.09 18.37 -67.76
CA ASP A 451 -88.29 19.09 -67.34
C ASP A 451 -89.21 19.35 -68.54
N ALA A 452 -90.50 19.05 -68.38
CA ALA A 452 -91.50 19.13 -69.44
C ALA A 452 -91.79 20.56 -69.94
N THR A 453 -91.34 21.60 -69.23
CA THR A 453 -91.58 23.00 -69.61
C THR A 453 -90.33 23.65 -70.20
N THR A 454 -89.17 23.35 -69.63
CA THR A 454 -87.90 24.02 -69.96
C THR A 454 -86.99 23.21 -70.87
N GLY A 455 -87.19 21.90 -70.99
CA GLY A 455 -86.32 21.01 -71.76
C GLY A 455 -84.93 20.82 -71.12
N CYS A 456 -84.74 21.30 -69.89
CA CYS A 456 -83.51 21.18 -69.15
C CYS A 456 -83.79 20.74 -67.71
N THR A 457 -82.89 19.98 -67.12
CA THR A 457 -82.99 19.56 -65.73
C THR A 457 -81.61 19.65 -65.09
N THR A 458 -81.58 20.13 -63.85
CA THR A 458 -80.34 20.24 -63.08
C THR A 458 -80.32 19.19 -62.01
N ILE A 459 -79.24 18.42 -61.96
CA ILE A 459 -78.99 17.48 -60.86
C ILE A 459 -77.93 18.05 -59.92
N ASP A 460 -78.11 17.81 -58.63
CA ASP A 460 -77.19 18.21 -57.57
C ASP A 460 -76.48 16.98 -57.01
N VAL A 461 -75.16 17.05 -56.88
CA VAL A 461 -74.32 15.91 -56.50
C VAL A 461 -74.70 15.30 -55.14
N ASN A 462 -75.23 16.10 -54.21
CA ASN A 462 -75.57 15.68 -52.85
C ASN A 462 -76.99 15.09 -52.74
N THR A 463 -77.91 15.47 -53.63
CA THR A 463 -79.33 15.06 -53.54
C THR A 463 -79.81 14.14 -54.66
N SER A 464 -79.02 13.99 -55.72
CA SER A 464 -79.34 13.15 -56.87
C SER A 464 -79.26 11.64 -56.61
N GLY A 465 -78.74 11.21 -55.45
CA GLY A 465 -78.59 9.79 -55.10
C GLY A 465 -77.60 9.05 -55.98
N LEU A 466 -76.65 9.77 -56.59
CA LEU A 466 -75.59 9.18 -57.43
C LEU A 466 -74.46 8.53 -56.60
N ILE A 467 -74.31 8.94 -55.34
CA ILE A 467 -73.33 8.43 -54.39
C ILE A 467 -73.99 7.32 -53.56
N LEU A 468 -73.39 6.13 -53.54
CA LEU A 468 -73.86 4.96 -52.79
C LEU A 468 -73.30 4.97 -51.37
N SER A 469 -72.00 5.21 -51.25
CA SER A 469 -71.30 5.38 -49.99
C SER A 469 -70.20 6.42 -50.15
N LEU A 470 -69.99 7.21 -49.10
CA LEU A 470 -68.92 8.18 -49.03
C LEU A 470 -68.49 8.28 -47.58
N TYR A 471 -67.26 7.87 -47.32
CA TYR A 471 -66.68 7.84 -45.98
C TYR A 471 -65.22 8.23 -46.04
N ASP A 472 -64.79 8.94 -45.00
CA ASP A 472 -63.39 9.24 -44.75
C ASP A 472 -63.18 9.31 -43.23
N ASN A 473 -62.05 8.82 -42.76
CA ASN A 473 -61.72 8.80 -41.33
C ASN A 473 -61.54 10.21 -40.75
N CYS A 474 -61.18 11.19 -41.57
CA CYS A 474 -61.05 12.61 -41.24
C CYS A 474 -62.13 13.51 -41.79
N GLY A 475 -63.16 12.89 -42.36
CA GLY A 475 -64.37 13.55 -42.81
C GLY A 475 -64.18 14.27 -44.13
N ILE A 476 -65.30 14.49 -44.80
CA ILE A 476 -65.33 15.05 -46.15
C ILE A 476 -65.43 16.57 -46.07
N GLU A 477 -64.50 17.28 -46.71
CA GLU A 477 -64.56 18.74 -46.85
C GLU A 477 -65.60 19.12 -47.90
N ARG A 478 -65.53 18.49 -49.08
CA ARG A 478 -66.39 18.85 -50.21
C ARG A 478 -66.57 17.72 -51.21
N VAL A 479 -67.75 17.72 -51.85
CA VAL A 479 -68.10 16.84 -52.97
C VAL A 479 -68.63 17.69 -54.11
N ASP A 480 -68.13 17.43 -55.33
CA ASP A 480 -68.48 18.19 -56.53
C ASP A 480 -68.50 17.31 -57.77
N PHE A 481 -69.25 17.73 -58.78
CA PHE A 481 -68.95 17.35 -60.14
C PHE A 481 -67.66 18.04 -60.61
N GLN A 482 -66.79 17.25 -61.23
CA GLN A 482 -65.52 17.70 -61.78
C GLN A 482 -65.58 17.60 -63.30
N ASP A 483 -65.41 18.73 -63.98
CA ASP A 483 -65.09 18.73 -65.41
C ASP A 483 -63.63 18.25 -65.58
N MET A 484 -63.46 17.15 -66.31
CA MET A 484 -62.17 16.48 -66.52
C MET A 484 -61.27 17.17 -67.55
N MET A 485 -61.81 18.07 -68.38
CA MET A 485 -61.02 18.86 -69.34
C MET A 485 -60.58 20.19 -68.75
N THR A 486 -61.45 20.86 -68.00
CA THR A 486 -61.18 22.23 -67.50
C THR A 486 -60.73 22.27 -66.05
N GLY A 487 -60.99 21.21 -65.27
CA GLY A 487 -60.74 21.23 -63.83
C GLY A 487 -61.80 22.02 -63.05
N ALA A 488 -62.87 22.52 -63.69
CA ALA A 488 -63.93 23.24 -63.02
C ALA A 488 -64.74 22.34 -62.06
N LEU A 489 -65.07 22.88 -60.89
CA LEU A 489 -65.88 22.22 -59.86
C LEU A 489 -67.26 22.85 -59.81
N SER A 490 -68.31 22.02 -59.73
CA SER A 490 -69.69 22.48 -59.56
C SER A 490 -70.48 21.53 -58.67
N GLN A 491 -71.37 22.05 -57.84
CA GLN A 491 -72.31 21.20 -57.08
C GLN A 491 -73.45 20.67 -57.95
N THR A 492 -73.72 21.34 -59.07
CA THR A 492 -74.79 20.98 -59.98
C THR A 492 -74.27 20.82 -61.39
N VAL A 493 -74.95 19.97 -62.15
CA VAL A 493 -74.78 19.87 -63.60
C VAL A 493 -76.16 19.90 -64.24
N GLU A 494 -76.29 20.72 -65.28
CA GLU A 494 -77.52 20.87 -66.05
C GLU A 494 -77.42 20.01 -67.31
N PHE A 495 -78.50 19.29 -67.62
CA PHE A 495 -78.69 18.55 -68.85
C PHE A 495 -79.86 19.16 -69.60
N CYS A 496 -79.68 19.44 -70.88
CA CYS A 496 -80.71 19.95 -71.77
C CYS A 496 -80.98 18.98 -72.93
N CYS A 497 -81.89 19.34 -73.82
CA CYS A 497 -82.25 18.55 -74.99
C CYS A 497 -81.06 18.17 -75.91
N ASP A 498 -79.99 18.97 -75.92
CA ASP A 498 -78.76 18.66 -76.66
C ASP A 498 -77.97 17.49 -76.04
N ASP A 499 -78.23 17.18 -74.77
CA ASP A 499 -77.57 16.12 -74.01
C ASP A 499 -78.38 14.81 -74.00
N LEU A 500 -79.39 14.64 -74.88
CA LEU A 500 -80.19 13.41 -74.92
C LEU A 500 -79.32 12.16 -75.16
N GLY A 501 -79.58 11.10 -74.39
CA GLY A 501 -78.82 9.85 -74.43
C GLY A 501 -77.78 9.72 -73.30
N LEU A 502 -76.70 8.99 -73.56
CA LEU A 502 -75.71 8.64 -72.53
C LEU A 502 -74.63 9.72 -72.40
N ASN A 503 -74.52 10.28 -71.20
CA ASN A 503 -73.50 11.23 -70.78
C ASN A 503 -72.72 10.66 -69.60
N SER A 504 -71.53 11.18 -69.34
CA SER A 504 -70.75 10.79 -68.15
C SER A 504 -70.44 12.01 -67.30
N VAL A 505 -70.69 11.90 -66.00
CA VAL A 505 -70.28 12.89 -65.00
C VAL A 505 -69.25 12.28 -64.07
N THR A 506 -68.21 13.04 -63.75
CA THR A 506 -67.20 12.64 -62.76
C THR A 506 -67.49 13.35 -61.46
N ILE A 507 -67.57 12.61 -60.36
CA ILE A 507 -67.71 13.16 -59.01
C ILE A 507 -66.34 13.09 -58.34
N LYS A 508 -65.97 14.18 -57.70
CA LYS A 508 -64.76 14.33 -56.90
C LYS A 508 -65.17 14.52 -55.44
N ALA A 509 -64.62 13.70 -54.56
CA ALA A 509 -64.66 13.93 -53.12
C ALA A 509 -63.27 14.36 -52.64
N LYS A 510 -63.23 15.36 -51.76
CA LYS A 510 -62.04 15.85 -51.09
C LYS A 510 -62.29 15.84 -49.58
N ASP A 511 -61.40 15.26 -48.81
CA ASP A 511 -61.45 15.33 -47.34
C ASP A 511 -60.92 16.66 -46.79
N ASN A 512 -60.99 16.81 -45.46
CA ASN A 512 -60.48 17.97 -44.72
C ASN A 512 -58.95 18.11 -44.75
N ASN A 513 -58.24 17.08 -45.20
CA ASN A 513 -56.78 16.97 -45.22
C ASN A 513 -56.19 17.08 -46.65
N ASN A 514 -57.05 17.33 -47.64
CA ASN A 514 -56.77 17.45 -49.06
C ASN A 514 -56.50 16.14 -49.83
N ASN A 515 -56.80 14.98 -49.27
CA ASN A 515 -56.81 13.76 -50.07
C ASN A 515 -58.08 13.70 -50.91
N ILE A 516 -57.96 13.11 -52.10
CA ILE A 516 -58.96 13.22 -53.17
C ILE A 516 -59.25 11.84 -53.76
N SER A 517 -60.55 11.58 -53.94
CA SER A 517 -61.07 10.43 -54.68
C SER A 517 -62.02 10.86 -55.79
N PHE A 518 -62.11 10.01 -56.82
CA PHE A 518 -62.95 10.23 -57.98
C PHE A 518 -63.77 8.99 -58.31
N CYS A 519 -64.99 9.20 -58.79
CA CYS A 519 -65.82 8.17 -59.41
C CYS A 519 -66.50 8.75 -60.66
N THR A 520 -66.98 7.90 -61.57
CA THR A 520 -67.71 8.35 -62.77
C THR A 520 -69.04 7.63 -62.88
N VAL A 521 -70.09 8.38 -63.20
CA VAL A 521 -71.46 7.87 -63.34
C VAL A 521 -71.96 8.15 -64.75
N VAL A 522 -72.60 7.15 -65.37
CA VAL A 522 -73.25 7.32 -66.67
C VAL A 522 -74.69 7.82 -66.46
N ILE A 523 -75.00 9.00 -66.99
CA ILE A 523 -76.33 9.60 -66.97
C ILE A 523 -77.02 9.35 -68.30
N ASN A 524 -78.13 8.62 -68.27
CA ASN A 524 -79.02 8.48 -69.41
C ASN A 524 -80.09 9.58 -69.34
N VAL A 525 -79.93 10.60 -70.16
CA VAL A 525 -80.85 11.75 -70.26
C VAL A 525 -82.00 11.37 -71.19
N ILE A 526 -83.22 11.43 -70.65
CA ILE A 526 -84.43 10.98 -71.31
C ILE A 526 -85.38 12.16 -71.42
N ASP A 527 -85.89 12.36 -72.63
CA ASP A 527 -87.13 13.11 -72.83
C ASP A 527 -88.30 12.13 -72.88
N ASP A 528 -89.24 12.30 -71.94
CA ASP A 528 -90.48 11.53 -71.87
C ASP A 528 -91.72 12.41 -72.11
N THR A 529 -91.52 13.69 -72.43
CA THR A 529 -92.59 14.59 -72.78
C THR A 529 -92.99 14.32 -74.23
N ALA A 530 -94.30 14.31 -74.50
CA ALA A 530 -94.81 14.16 -75.84
C ALA A 530 -95.32 15.51 -76.35
N PRO A 531 -95.11 15.85 -77.64
CA PRO A 531 -95.68 17.07 -78.21
C PRO A 531 -97.21 16.99 -78.22
N VAL A 532 -97.88 18.11 -77.91
CA VAL A 532 -99.33 18.19 -77.98
C VAL A 532 -99.75 18.74 -79.33
N ILE A 533 -100.45 17.90 -80.10
CA ILE A 533 -100.98 18.24 -81.41
C ILE A 533 -102.47 18.56 -81.28
N ASP A 534 -102.92 19.72 -81.78
CA ASP A 534 -104.33 20.08 -81.82
C ASP A 534 -104.94 19.70 -83.17
N CYS A 535 -105.71 18.62 -83.14
CA CYS A 535 -106.41 18.10 -84.31
C CYS A 535 -107.76 18.81 -84.57
N THR A 536 -108.02 19.99 -84.01
CA THR A 536 -109.30 20.68 -84.21
C THR A 536 -109.32 21.61 -85.45
N PRO A 537 -110.45 21.64 -86.19
CA PRO A 537 -111.60 20.74 -86.08
C PRO A 537 -111.27 19.32 -86.55
N ALA A 538 -111.80 18.32 -85.83
CA ALA A 538 -111.54 16.89 -86.05
C ALA A 538 -111.94 16.38 -87.44
N GLN A 539 -112.76 17.14 -88.18
CA GLN A 539 -113.05 16.92 -89.58
C GLN A 539 -112.91 18.23 -90.33
N ARG A 540 -112.06 18.21 -91.36
CA ARG A 540 -111.99 19.25 -92.38
C ARG A 540 -112.54 18.68 -93.67
N THR A 541 -113.51 19.36 -94.27
CA THR A 541 -114.13 18.96 -95.52
C THR A 541 -113.85 20.00 -96.60
N HIS A 542 -113.60 19.55 -97.81
CA HIS A 542 -113.53 20.39 -99.00
C HIS A 542 -114.46 19.82 -100.07
N THR A 543 -115.27 20.67 -100.71
CA THR A 543 -116.17 20.26 -101.78
C THR A 543 -115.52 20.59 -103.12
N ALA A 544 -115.23 19.57 -103.93
CA ALA A 544 -114.67 19.78 -105.27
C ALA A 544 -115.71 20.46 -106.20
N ASP A 545 -115.25 21.32 -107.11
CA ASP A 545 -116.10 22.02 -108.07
C ASP A 545 -116.89 21.05 -108.96
N ALA A 546 -118.13 21.43 -109.31
CA ALA A 546 -119.04 20.59 -110.07
C ALA A 546 -118.43 20.14 -111.41
N GLY A 547 -118.20 18.83 -111.56
CA GLY A 547 -117.61 18.21 -112.75
C GLY A 547 -116.14 17.81 -112.62
N VAL A 548 -115.47 18.02 -111.48
CA VAL A 548 -114.07 17.65 -111.24
C VAL A 548 -113.97 16.63 -110.09
N CYS A 549 -113.40 15.44 -110.35
CA CYS A 549 -113.25 14.35 -109.38
C CYS A 549 -111.88 14.29 -108.68
N ALA A 550 -111.14 15.40 -108.64
CA ALA A 550 -109.81 15.46 -108.03
C ALA A 550 -109.62 16.78 -107.27
N TYR A 551 -108.92 16.70 -106.14
CA TYR A 551 -108.57 17.83 -105.28
C TYR A 551 -107.13 17.66 -104.78
N THR A 552 -106.34 18.75 -104.76
CA THR A 552 -105.00 18.78 -104.17
C THR A 552 -105.08 19.50 -102.83
N ALA A 553 -104.82 18.77 -101.74
CA ALA A 553 -104.76 19.35 -100.40
C ALA A 553 -103.61 20.34 -100.28
N GLY A 554 -103.93 21.58 -99.89
CA GLY A 554 -103.00 22.61 -99.44
C GLY A 554 -102.94 22.70 -97.92
N THR A 555 -102.52 23.86 -97.40
CA THR A 555 -102.30 24.11 -95.97
C THR A 555 -103.58 24.04 -95.13
N GLU A 556 -104.75 23.96 -95.76
CA GLU A 556 -106.03 23.81 -95.06
C GLU A 556 -106.16 22.50 -94.29
N PHE A 557 -105.27 21.52 -94.49
CA PHE A 557 -105.19 20.29 -93.69
C PHE A 557 -103.95 20.21 -92.79
N ASP A 558 -103.16 21.29 -92.69
CA ASP A 558 -102.01 21.33 -91.77
C ASP A 558 -102.50 21.36 -90.32
N ILE A 559 -102.00 20.42 -89.53
CA ILE A 559 -102.29 20.34 -88.10
C ILE A 559 -101.33 21.27 -87.34
N GLN A 560 -101.85 22.03 -86.38
CA GLN A 560 -101.03 22.93 -85.56
C GLN A 560 -100.55 22.20 -84.30
N VAL A 561 -99.26 22.36 -83.99
CA VAL A 561 -98.71 21.97 -82.69
C VAL A 561 -99.08 23.07 -81.70
N THR A 562 -99.93 22.76 -80.73
CA THR A 562 -100.42 23.76 -79.75
C THR A 562 -99.52 23.91 -78.54
N GLN A 563 -98.74 22.87 -78.22
CA GLN A 563 -97.54 22.99 -77.39
C GLN A 563 -96.40 22.25 -78.08
N PRO A 564 -95.32 22.96 -78.45
CA PRO A 564 -94.11 22.30 -78.94
C PRO A 564 -93.58 21.36 -77.85
N ASP A 565 -92.92 20.30 -78.28
CA ASP A 565 -92.17 19.43 -77.38
C ASP A 565 -91.13 20.26 -76.62
N ASN A 566 -90.82 19.86 -75.39
CA ASN A 566 -89.76 20.52 -74.60
C ASN A 566 -88.39 20.37 -75.30
N CYS A 567 -88.22 19.35 -76.16
CA CYS A 567 -87.06 19.16 -77.02
C CYS A 567 -87.38 19.28 -78.53
N PRO A 568 -87.37 20.49 -79.10
CA PRO A 568 -87.54 20.69 -80.54
C PRO A 568 -86.31 20.20 -81.35
N PRO A 569 -86.46 19.84 -82.63
CA PRO A 569 -87.64 20.03 -83.47
C PRO A 569 -88.60 18.83 -83.50
N VAL A 570 -89.91 19.11 -83.41
CA VAL A 570 -90.98 18.12 -83.63
C VAL A 570 -91.18 17.90 -85.13
N THR A 571 -91.14 16.65 -85.58
CA THR A 571 -91.47 16.30 -86.99
C THR A 571 -92.90 15.80 -87.11
N ILE A 572 -93.76 16.54 -87.82
CA ILE A 572 -95.13 16.12 -88.14
C ILE A 572 -95.15 15.45 -89.51
N THR A 573 -95.65 14.21 -89.58
CA THR A 573 -95.83 13.49 -90.85
C THR A 573 -97.32 13.34 -91.15
N HIS A 574 -97.78 13.90 -92.28
CA HIS A 574 -99.15 13.73 -92.74
C HIS A 574 -99.26 12.51 -93.66
N ASN A 575 -100.33 11.74 -93.52
CA ASN A 575 -100.69 10.66 -94.45
C ASN A 575 -102.08 10.96 -95.03
N TYR A 576 -102.12 11.44 -96.28
CA TYR A 576 -103.37 11.68 -97.00
C TYR A 576 -103.73 10.45 -97.86
N PRO A 577 -104.76 9.66 -97.50
CA PRO A 577 -105.21 8.57 -98.34
C PRO A 577 -105.89 9.10 -99.62
N ALA A 578 -105.59 8.50 -100.78
CA ALA A 578 -106.21 8.86 -102.05
C ALA A 578 -107.73 8.56 -102.02
N ALA A 579 -108.55 9.48 -102.53
CA ALA A 579 -110.00 9.34 -102.55
C ALA A 579 -110.45 8.14 -103.42
N PRO A 580 -111.43 7.33 -102.97
CA PRO A 580 -111.90 6.18 -103.73
C PRO A 580 -112.61 6.62 -105.03
N SER A 581 -112.20 6.08 -106.17
CA SER A 581 -112.90 6.27 -107.44
C SER A 581 -114.24 5.53 -107.42
N THR A 582 -115.37 6.24 -107.47
CA THR A 582 -116.70 5.65 -107.67
C THR A 582 -116.92 5.20 -109.10
#